data_AF-A0A7V1HTR2-F1
#
_entry.id   AF-A0A7V1HTR2-F1
#
_cell.length_a   1.000
_cell.length_b   1.000
_cell.length_c   1.000
_cell.angle_alpha   90.00
_cell.angle_beta   90.00
_cell.angle_gamma   90.00
#
_symmetry.space_group_name_H-M   'P 1'
#
loop_
_entity.id
_entity.type
_entity.pdbx_description
1 polymer ?
#
loop_
_entity_poly.entity_id
_entity_poly.type
_entity_poly.pdbx_seq_one_letter_code
_entity_poly.pdbx_strand_id
1 'polypeptide(L)'
;DHHTSTRVASLMKSKPVVADPQYRTPLEQVELLRKCDAVISQRYHLGLLGVLAERPVALFSRGQKLVQLIDELQAPDLGPHDDIDVDKFFPGIKLLLRDAEKILRFQQAARHRLAERCAQNAGHFLRKLLIQ
;
A
#
# COMPACT_ATOMS: atom_id res chain seq x y z
N ASP A 1 14.88 -3.09 -11.54
CA ASP A 1 16.10 -2.40 -11.99
C ASP A 1 15.73 -1.02 -12.56
N HIS A 2 16.48 0.03 -12.20
CA HIS A 2 16.11 1.42 -12.47
C HIS A 2 15.88 1.69 -13.97
N HIS A 3 16.64 1.01 -14.83
CA HIS A 3 16.56 1.12 -16.29
C HIS A 3 15.23 0.65 -16.88
N THR A 4 14.63 -0.41 -16.34
CA THR A 4 13.33 -0.94 -16.78
C THR A 4 12.19 -0.02 -16.34
N SER A 5 12.27 0.53 -15.12
CA SER A 5 11.30 1.51 -14.61
C SER A 5 11.22 2.77 -15.48
N THR A 6 12.37 3.28 -15.93
CA THR A 6 12.44 4.46 -16.83
C THR A 6 11.87 4.18 -18.22
N ARG A 7 12.11 2.98 -18.78
CA ARG A 7 11.54 2.56 -20.08
C ARG A 7 10.02 2.43 -20.02
N VAL A 8 9.47 1.81 -18.98
CA VAL A 8 8.02 1.69 -18.80
C VAL A 8 7.38 3.07 -18.57
N ALA A 9 8.02 3.93 -17.77
CA ALA A 9 7.55 5.31 -17.54
C ALA A 9 7.42 6.14 -18.83
N SER A 10 8.27 5.88 -19.83
CA SER A 10 8.23 6.57 -21.12
C SER A 10 7.03 6.18 -22.00
N LEU A 11 6.39 5.05 -21.71
CA LEU A 11 5.21 4.55 -22.44
C LEU A 11 3.88 5.02 -21.83
N MET A 12 3.91 5.71 -20.68
CA MET A 12 2.72 6.14 -19.96
C MET A 12 2.36 7.58 -20.30
N LYS A 13 1.06 7.85 -20.52
CA LYS A 13 0.53 9.18 -20.86
C LYS A 13 0.72 10.19 -19.72
N SER A 14 0.73 9.70 -18.48
CA SER A 14 1.11 10.40 -17.25
C SER A 14 2.32 9.68 -16.66
N LYS A 15 3.40 10.42 -16.37
CA LYS A 15 4.63 9.83 -15.83
C LYS A 15 4.34 9.24 -14.45
N PRO A 16 4.60 7.94 -14.21
CA PRO A 16 4.42 7.36 -12.90
C PRO A 16 5.36 8.06 -11.93
N VAL A 17 4.84 8.47 -10.79
CA VAL A 17 5.67 8.93 -9.68
C VAL A 17 6.31 7.68 -9.08
N VAL A 18 7.49 7.34 -9.59
CA VAL A 18 8.32 6.29 -9.02
C VAL A 18 8.84 6.83 -7.69
N ALA A 19 8.44 6.21 -6.57
CA ALA A 19 9.02 6.53 -5.28
C ALA A 19 10.53 6.31 -5.34
N ASP A 20 11.30 7.38 -5.15
CA ASP A 20 12.76 7.36 -5.18
C ASP A 20 13.29 6.41 -4.09
N PRO A 21 14.25 5.51 -4.38
CA PRO A 21 14.91 4.71 -3.36
C PRO A 21 15.70 5.52 -2.32
N GLN A 22 16.01 6.79 -2.58
CA GLN A 22 16.58 7.69 -1.58
C GLN A 22 15.52 8.10 -0.55
N TYR A 23 15.83 7.83 0.72
CA TYR A 23 14.96 7.91 1.88
C TYR A 23 14.22 9.23 2.02
N ARG A 24 13.00 9.28 1.46
CA ARG A 24 11.97 10.23 1.90
C ARG A 24 11.46 9.80 3.27
N THR A 25 11.29 10.76 4.17
CA THR A 25 10.60 10.54 5.44
C THR A 25 9.20 9.98 5.19
N PRO A 26 8.60 9.23 6.15
CA PRO A 26 7.24 8.72 5.98
C PRO A 26 6.21 9.80 5.59
N LEU A 27 6.37 11.03 6.09
CA LEU A 27 5.52 12.17 5.75
C LEU A 27 5.68 12.58 4.27
N GLU A 28 6.91 12.72 3.79
CA GLU A 28 7.18 13.04 2.39
C GLU A 28 6.69 11.94 1.42
N GLN A 29 6.72 10.68 1.86
CA GLN A 29 6.14 9.57 1.10
C GLN A 29 4.62 9.67 1.02
N VAL A 30 3.93 9.98 2.13
CA VAL A 30 2.48 10.20 2.12
C VAL A 30 2.11 11.36 1.20
N GLU A 31 2.80 12.49 1.27
CA GLU A 31 2.54 13.64 0.41
C GLU A 31 2.78 13.34 -1.08
N LEU A 32 3.75 12.48 -1.37
CA LEU A 32 3.97 12.00 -2.74
C LEU A 32 2.81 11.11 -3.21
N LEU A 33 2.40 10.15 -2.38
CA LEU A 33 1.33 9.21 -2.70
C LEU A 33 -0.01 9.93 -2.86
N ARG A 34 -0.28 11.01 -2.12
CA ARG A 34 -1.50 11.84 -2.28
C ARG A 34 -1.69 12.36 -3.70
N LYS A 35 -0.61 12.49 -4.48
CA LYS A 35 -0.64 12.94 -5.90
C LYS A 35 -0.93 11.82 -6.89
N CYS A 36 -1.01 10.57 -6.45
CA CYS A 36 -1.28 9.41 -7.29
C CYS A 36 -2.79 9.11 -7.34
N ASP A 37 -3.23 8.42 -8.38
CA ASP A 37 -4.61 7.92 -8.47
C ASP A 37 -4.83 6.67 -7.62
N ALA A 38 -3.78 5.85 -7.50
CA ALA A 38 -3.79 4.60 -6.73
C ALA A 38 -2.37 4.21 -6.30
N VAL A 39 -2.28 3.30 -5.32
CA VAL A 39 -1.02 2.74 -4.83
C VAL A 39 -0.99 1.24 -5.08
N ILE A 40 0.07 0.78 -5.73
CA ILE A 40 0.32 -0.64 -5.98
C ILE A 40 1.62 -1.00 -5.27
N SER A 41 1.61 -2.02 -4.42
CA SER A 41 2.82 -2.38 -3.69
C SER A 41 2.96 -3.85 -3.33
N GLN A 42 4.21 -4.30 -3.28
CA GLN A 42 4.63 -5.57 -2.67
C GLN A 42 5.21 -5.37 -1.26
N ARG A 43 5.17 -4.15 -0.71
CA ARG A 43 5.75 -3.80 0.58
C ARG A 43 4.66 -3.38 1.54
N TYR A 44 4.60 -4.06 2.69
CA TYR A 44 3.62 -3.82 3.75
C TYR A 44 3.51 -2.34 4.14
N HIS A 45 4.64 -1.68 4.42
CA HIS A 45 4.66 -0.27 4.84
C HIS A 45 4.14 0.68 3.77
N LEU A 46 4.41 0.43 2.48
CA LEU A 46 3.93 1.29 1.41
C LEU A 46 2.42 1.15 1.21
N GLY A 47 1.86 -0.05 1.47
CA GLY A 47 0.42 -0.24 1.54
C GLY A 47 -0.23 0.62 2.62
N LEU A 48 0.33 0.62 3.83
CA LEU A 48 -0.15 1.47 4.92
C LEU A 48 -0.02 2.97 4.62
N LEU A 49 1.10 3.40 4.02
CA LEU A 49 1.30 4.79 3.62
C LEU A 49 0.30 5.21 2.53
N GLY A 50 -0.09 4.30 1.62
CA GLY A 50 -1.15 4.55 0.64
C GLY A 50 -2.50 4.80 1.30
N VAL A 51 -2.86 4.01 2.32
CA VAL A 51 -4.06 4.23 3.12
C VAL A 51 -4.02 5.60 3.84
N LEU A 52 -2.87 5.97 4.41
CA LEU A 52 -2.70 7.28 5.06
C LEU A 52 -2.76 8.44 4.07
N ALA A 53 -2.33 8.22 2.83
CA ALA A 53 -2.46 9.17 1.73
C ALA A 53 -3.88 9.22 1.13
N GLU A 54 -4.83 8.46 1.68
CA GLU A 54 -6.22 8.37 1.21
C GLU A 54 -6.28 8.02 -0.27
N ARG A 55 -5.44 7.07 -0.68
CA ARG A 55 -5.40 6.52 -2.03
C ARG A 55 -5.83 5.06 -2.01
N PRO A 56 -6.60 4.59 -3.00
CA PRO A 56 -6.94 3.18 -3.09
C PRO A 56 -5.66 2.36 -3.27
N VAL A 57 -5.58 1.24 -2.56
CA VAL A 57 -4.38 0.38 -2.50
C VAL A 57 -4.68 -1.00 -3.04
N ALA A 58 -3.81 -1.52 -3.92
CA ALA A 58 -3.72 -2.93 -4.28
C ALA A 58 -2.35 -3.49 -3.90
N LEU A 59 -2.31 -4.76 -3.50
CA LEU A 59 -1.10 -5.37 -2.97
C LEU A 59 -0.82 -6.72 -3.63
N PHE A 60 0.46 -7.07 -3.71
CA PHE A 60 0.89 -8.43 -4.02
C PHE A 60 0.85 -9.28 -2.74
N SER A 61 0.33 -10.50 -2.85
CA SER A 61 0.35 -11.47 -1.76
C SER A 61 1.77 -12.02 -1.58
N ARG A 62 2.38 -11.74 -0.43
CA ARG A 62 3.71 -12.27 -0.07
C ARG A 62 3.83 -12.51 1.42
N GLY A 63 3.83 -13.78 1.80
CA GLY A 63 3.92 -14.18 3.20
C GLY A 63 2.70 -13.73 4.03
N GLN A 64 2.63 -14.21 5.26
CA GLN A 64 1.43 -14.10 6.07
C GLN A 64 1.01 -12.65 6.37
N LYS A 65 1.98 -11.74 6.60
CA LYS A 65 1.69 -10.34 6.98
C LYS A 65 1.01 -9.55 5.87
N LEU A 66 1.42 -9.73 4.61
CA LEU A 66 0.80 -9.03 3.49
C LEU A 66 -0.56 -9.61 3.15
N VAL A 67 -0.73 -10.93 3.24
CA VAL A 67 -2.05 -11.57 3.07
C VAL A 67 -3.04 -11.05 4.12
N GLN A 68 -2.63 -10.99 5.39
CA GLN A 68 -3.46 -10.40 6.44
C GLN A 68 -3.78 -8.93 6.19
N LEU A 69 -2.83 -8.14 5.66
CA LEU A 69 -3.08 -6.75 5.33
C LEU A 69 -4.06 -6.60 4.18
N ILE A 70 -3.95 -7.45 3.15
CA ILE A 70 -4.90 -7.49 2.02
C ILE A 70 -6.32 -7.68 2.54
N ASP A 71 -6.52 -8.68 3.40
CA ASP A 71 -7.82 -8.97 4.00
C ASP A 71 -8.32 -7.82 4.89
N GLU A 72 -7.46 -7.27 5.74
CA GLU A 72 -7.81 -6.19 6.68
C GLU A 72 -8.22 -4.90 5.94
N LEU A 73 -7.55 -4.60 4.83
CA LEU A 73 -7.82 -3.44 3.98
C LEU A 73 -8.91 -3.68 2.92
N GLN A 74 -9.34 -4.93 2.72
CA GLN A 74 -10.15 -5.34 1.57
C GLN A 74 -9.52 -4.86 0.24
N ALA A 75 -8.19 -4.93 0.16
CA ALA A 75 -7.44 -4.50 -1.00
C ALA A 75 -7.51 -5.56 -2.11
N PRO A 76 -7.48 -5.18 -3.40
CA PRO A 76 -7.31 -6.15 -4.47
C PRO A 76 -5.97 -6.89 -4.32
N ASP A 77 -6.02 -8.23 -4.32
CA ASP A 77 -4.84 -9.10 -4.39
C ASP A 77 -4.39 -9.23 -5.84
N LEU A 78 -3.16 -8.82 -6.12
CA LEU A 78 -2.55 -8.88 -7.45
C LEU A 78 -1.84 -10.21 -7.71
N GLY A 79 -1.92 -11.15 -6.76
CA GLY A 79 -1.24 -12.44 -6.80
C GLY A 79 0.17 -12.40 -6.21
N PRO A 80 0.89 -13.52 -6.30
CA PRO A 80 2.24 -13.63 -5.75
C PRO A 80 3.23 -12.74 -6.51
N HIS A 81 4.15 -12.10 -5.78
CA HIS A 81 5.13 -11.20 -6.40
C HIS A 81 6.18 -11.90 -7.28
N ASP A 82 6.42 -13.19 -7.06
CA ASP A 82 7.43 -13.98 -7.76
C ASP A 82 6.93 -14.50 -9.12
N ASP A 83 5.61 -14.48 -9.32
CA ASP A 83 4.96 -14.98 -10.54
C ASP A 83 3.69 -14.15 -10.83
N ILE A 84 3.89 -13.07 -11.60
CA ILE A 84 2.80 -12.14 -11.93
C ILE A 84 1.94 -12.75 -13.03
N ASP A 85 0.83 -13.32 -12.61
CA ASP A 85 -0.24 -13.76 -13.51
C ASP A 85 -0.99 -12.54 -14.09
N VAL A 86 -0.83 -12.34 -15.39
CA VAL A 86 -1.43 -11.26 -16.18
C VAL A 86 -2.97 -11.27 -16.06
N ASP A 87 -3.57 -12.46 -15.97
CA ASP A 87 -5.01 -12.65 -15.88
C ASP A 87 -5.57 -12.30 -14.50
N LYS A 88 -4.70 -12.14 -13.49
CA LYS A 88 -5.06 -11.60 -12.17
C LYS A 88 -4.68 -10.14 -12.01
N PHE A 89 -3.49 -9.79 -12.47
CA PHE A 89 -2.93 -8.46 -12.30
C PHE A 89 -3.81 -7.38 -12.95
N PHE A 90 -4.10 -7.51 -14.25
CA PHE A 90 -4.87 -6.46 -14.95
C PHE A 90 -6.31 -6.32 -14.44
N PRO A 91 -7.06 -7.43 -14.19
CA PRO A 91 -8.37 -7.31 -13.56
C PRO A 91 -8.31 -6.69 -12.17
N GLY A 92 -7.30 -7.01 -11.35
CA GLY A 92 -7.08 -6.39 -10.04
C GLY A 92 -6.86 -4.88 -10.13
N ILE A 93 -6.04 -4.41 -11.07
CA ILE A 93 -5.84 -2.97 -11.31
C ILE A 93 -7.12 -2.30 -11.84
N LYS A 94 -7.87 -2.95 -12.74
CA LYS A 94 -9.15 -2.42 -13.22
C LYS A 94 -10.16 -2.28 -12.09
N LEU A 95 -10.25 -3.29 -11.21
CA LEU A 95 -11.10 -3.25 -10.03
C LEU A 95 -10.70 -2.10 -9.10
N LEU A 96 -9.40 -1.93 -8.85
CA LEU A 96 -8.85 -0.87 -8.01
C LEU A 96 -9.30 0.52 -8.46
N LEU A 97 -9.18 0.78 -9.76
CA LEU A 97 -9.52 2.08 -10.35
C LEU A 97 -11.03 2.29 -10.48
N ARG A 98 -11.77 1.26 -10.88
CA ARG A 98 -13.22 1.34 -11.06
C ARG A 98 -13.96 1.50 -9.73
N ASP A 99 -13.53 0.76 -8.71
CA ASP A 99 -14.20 0.68 -7.41
C ASP A 99 -13.44 1.48 -6.33
N ALA A 100 -12.64 2.47 -6.73
CA ALA A 100 -11.74 3.24 -5.88
C ALA A 100 -12.42 3.82 -4.63
N GLU A 101 -13.60 4.45 -4.77
CA GLU A 101 -14.35 5.01 -3.64
C GLU A 101 -14.82 3.95 -2.64
N LYS A 102 -15.22 2.77 -3.14
CA LYS A 102 -15.62 1.65 -2.29
C LYS A 102 -14.41 1.12 -1.50
N ILE A 103 -13.28 0.95 -2.17
CA ILE A 103 -12.02 0.51 -1.55
C ILE A 103 -11.56 1.51 -0.49
N LEU A 104 -11.59 2.81 -0.79
CA LEU A 104 -11.25 3.86 0.15
C LEU A 104 -12.10 3.82 1.43
N ARG A 105 -13.41 3.57 1.32
CA ARG A 105 -14.28 3.42 2.50
C ARG A 105 -13.85 2.26 3.39
N PHE A 106 -13.53 1.10 2.83
CA PHE A 106 -13.00 -0.02 3.60
C PHE A 106 -11.67 0.29 4.25
N GLN A 107 -10.77 0.95 3.52
CA GLN A 107 -9.45 1.34 4.02
C GLN A 107 -9.51 2.38 5.13
N GLN A 108 -10.45 3.33 5.06
CA GLN A 108 -10.71 4.29 6.14
C GLN A 108 -11.19 3.58 7.41
N ALA A 109 -12.12 2.62 7.29
CA ALA A 109 -12.55 1.82 8.43
C ALA A 109 -11.39 0.98 9.02
N ALA A 110 -10.52 0.43 8.17
CA ALA A 110 -9.34 -0.30 8.61
C ALA A 110 -8.30 0.60 9.29
N ARG A 111 -8.11 1.84 8.81
CA ARG A 111 -7.22 2.83 9.41
C ARG A 111 -7.55 3.08 10.88
N HIS A 112 -8.83 3.19 11.23
CA HIS A 112 -9.25 3.36 12.63
C HIS A 112 -8.84 2.15 13.49
N ARG A 113 -9.12 0.92 13.03
CA ARG A 113 -8.72 -0.31 13.74
C ARG A 113 -7.21 -0.44 13.89
N LEU A 114 -6.45 -0.07 12.86
CA LEU A 114 -4.98 -0.08 12.89
C LEU A 114 -4.43 0.95 13.88
N ALA A 115 -5.03 2.14 13.95
CA ALA A 115 -4.65 3.16 14.92
C ALA A 115 -4.88 2.69 16.37
N GLU A 116 -6.01 2.04 16.65
CA GLU A 116 -6.32 1.44 17.95
C GLU A 116 -5.31 0.35 18.34
N ARG A 117 -5.01 -0.57 17.41
CA ARG A 117 -3.97 -1.60 17.60
C ARG A 117 -2.59 -0.98 17.87
N CYS A 118 -2.22 0.06 17.14
CA CYS A 118 -0.98 0.79 17.38
C CYS A 118 -0.93 1.42 18.78
N ALA A 119 -2.03 2.07 19.22
CA ALA A 119 -2.11 2.65 20.55
C ALA A 119 -1.99 1.58 21.66
N GLN A 120 -2.65 0.44 21.49
CA GLN A 120 -2.54 -0.70 22.42
C GLN A 120 -1.11 -1.24 22.47
N ASN A 121 -0.48 -1.44 21.31
CA ASN A 121 0.90 -1.94 21.22
C ASN A 121 1.90 -0.95 21.85
N ALA A 122 1.74 0.35 21.61
CA ALA A 122 2.57 1.39 22.22
C ALA A 122 2.40 1.42 23.75
N GLY A 123 1.16 1.32 24.25
CA GLY A 123 0.89 1.25 25.68
C GLY A 123 1.46 0.00 26.34
N HIS A 124 1.46 -1.15 25.65
CA HIS A 124 2.11 -2.38 26.14
C HIS A 124 3.64 -2.25 26.17
N PHE A 125 4.22 -1.66 25.12
CA PHE A 125 5.66 -1.43 25.03
C PHE A 125 6.16 -0.47 26.13
N LEU A 126 5.46 0.64 26.35
CA LEU A 126 5.76 1.59 27.41
C LEU A 126 5.66 0.95 28.80
N ARG A 127 4.64 0.10 29.04
CA ARG A 127 4.56 -0.67 30.30
C ARG A 127 5.75 -1.61 30.49
N LYS A 128 6.21 -2.27 29.44
CA LYS A 128 7.41 -3.13 29.52
C LYS A 128 8.69 -2.34 29.82
N LEU A 129 8.81 -1.13 29.27
CA LEU A 129 9.96 -0.25 29.53
C LEU A 129 9.95 0.33 30.95
N LEU A 130 8.77 0.58 31.54
CA LEU A 130 8.62 1.17 32.87
C LEU A 130 8.69 0.16 34.02
N ILE A 131 8.66 -1.15 33.72
CA ILE A 131 8.77 -2.25 34.69
C ILE A 131 10.19 -2.86 34.68
N GLN A 132 11.10 -2.33 33.85
CA GLN A 132 12.54 -2.60 33.88
C GLN A 132 13.27 -1.51 34.64
#